data_AF-A0A9N9KEH0-F1
#
_entry.id   AF-A0A9N9KEH0-F1
#
_cell.length_a   1.000
_cell.length_b   1.000
_cell.length_c   1.000
_cell.angle_alpha   90.00
_cell.angle_beta   90.00
_cell.angle_gamma   90.00
#
_symmetry.space_group_name_H-M   'P 1'
#
loop_
_entity.id
_entity.type
_entity.pdbx_description
1 polymer ?
#
loop_
_entity_poly.entity_id
_entity_poly.type
_entity_poly.pdbx_seq_one_letter_code
_entity_poly.pdbx_strand_id
1 'polypeptide(L)'
;IVAASAVAGKISNPAFLSTSSSNFSHEYISTPKITCVINSNQHNTEAMSLSISVEKVIPGFPEVIKGQLLFCNADNLNTDAIYPGKYTYMDELTSEDMAKVAMENYDPKFAKIVTKGDILVGGFNFGSGSSREQAATALKACGVTLVLAGSFSETFKRNSINNALLCLEAPEL
;
A
#
# COMPACT_ATOMS: atom_id res chain seq x y z
N ILE A 1 17.44 -20.75 -0.30
CA ILE A 1 18.11 -20.27 -1.54
C ILE A 1 17.96 -18.76 -1.64
N VAL A 2 16.75 -18.19 -1.66
CA VAL A 2 16.52 -16.74 -1.77
C VAL A 2 17.32 -15.89 -0.77
N ALA A 3 17.19 -16.17 0.54
CA ALA A 3 17.95 -15.45 1.56
C ALA A 3 19.47 -15.61 1.42
N ALA A 4 19.93 -16.83 1.08
CA ALA A 4 21.35 -17.10 0.88
C ALA A 4 21.92 -16.39 -0.35
N SER A 5 21.15 -16.30 -1.43
CA SER A 5 21.54 -15.58 -2.64
C SER A 5 21.54 -14.07 -2.44
N ALA A 6 20.59 -13.54 -1.67
CA ALA A 6 20.52 -12.12 -1.33
C ALA A 6 21.76 -11.67 -0.53
N VAL A 7 22.20 -12.50 0.42
CA VAL A 7 23.42 -12.24 1.20
C VAL A 7 24.69 -12.45 0.36
N ALA A 8 24.73 -13.49 -0.48
CA ALA A 8 25.93 -13.85 -1.24
C ALA A 8 26.11 -13.05 -2.54
N GLY A 9 25.13 -12.26 -2.97
CA GLY A 9 25.15 -11.51 -4.24
C GLY A 9 25.16 -12.39 -5.50
N LYS A 10 24.92 -13.70 -5.37
CA LYS A 10 24.87 -14.69 -6.44
C LYS A 10 23.98 -15.86 -6.03
N ILE A 11 23.41 -16.60 -7.00
CA ILE A 11 22.54 -17.75 -6.70
C ILE A 11 23.29 -18.77 -5.85
N SER A 12 22.84 -18.96 -4.61
CA SER A 12 23.57 -19.74 -3.60
C SER A 12 22.64 -20.63 -2.76
N ASN A 13 23.14 -21.81 -2.42
CA ASN A 13 22.49 -22.76 -1.50
C ASN A 13 22.67 -22.27 -0.04
N PRO A 14 21.65 -22.37 0.84
CA PRO A 14 21.77 -22.07 2.28
C PRO A 14 22.97 -22.69 3.01
N ALA A 15 23.50 -23.83 2.57
CA ALA A 15 24.72 -24.41 3.15
C ALA A 15 25.96 -23.48 3.05
N PHE A 16 25.98 -22.57 2.06
CA PHE A 16 27.07 -21.63 1.80
C PHE A 16 27.27 -20.59 2.91
N LEU A 17 26.24 -20.32 3.73
CA LEU A 17 26.29 -19.31 4.81
C LEU A 17 26.70 -19.88 6.17
N SER A 18 26.80 -21.20 6.32
CA SER A 18 27.11 -21.85 7.61
C SER A 18 28.55 -21.62 8.11
N THR A 19 29.45 -21.14 7.25
CA THR A 19 30.88 -20.94 7.54
C THR A 19 31.28 -19.47 7.73
N SER A 20 30.34 -18.53 7.58
CA SER A 20 30.60 -17.10 7.71
C SER A 20 29.72 -16.52 8.82
N SER A 21 30.23 -16.47 10.05
CA SER A 21 29.67 -15.61 11.09
C SER A 21 30.00 -14.16 10.75
N SER A 22 29.35 -13.61 9.73
CA SER A 22 29.42 -12.18 9.44
C SER A 22 28.48 -11.48 10.42
N ASN A 23 29.06 -10.68 11.32
CA ASN A 23 28.35 -9.72 12.15
C ASN A 23 27.62 -8.74 11.23
N PHE A 24 26.38 -9.04 10.88
CA PHE A 24 25.48 -8.07 10.26
C PHE A 24 25.06 -7.09 11.35
N SER A 25 25.71 -5.92 11.37
CA SER A 25 25.13 -4.74 12.02
C SER A 25 23.90 -4.33 11.20
N HIS A 26 22.76 -4.92 11.53
CA HIS A 26 21.48 -4.51 11.00
C HIS A 26 21.13 -3.14 11.59
N GLU A 27 21.62 -2.07 10.98
CA GLU A 27 20.88 -0.80 11.01
C GLU A 27 19.61 -1.04 10.19
N TYR A 28 18.59 -1.59 10.83
CA TYR A 28 17.24 -1.43 10.32
C TYR A 28 17.00 0.08 10.27
N ILE A 29 16.87 0.63 9.06
CA ILE A 29 16.13 1.88 8.87
C ILE A 29 14.79 1.61 9.55
N SER A 30 14.57 2.29 10.67
CA SER A 30 13.51 1.99 11.61
C SER A 30 12.20 1.88 10.83
N THR A 31 11.42 0.81 11.04
CA THR A 31 10.07 0.72 10.49
C THR A 31 9.36 2.03 10.80
N PRO A 32 8.90 2.80 9.78
CA PRO A 32 8.34 4.11 10.02
C PRO A 32 7.16 3.94 10.99
N LYS A 33 7.25 4.61 12.15
CA LYS A 33 6.14 4.63 13.11
C LYS A 33 5.03 5.49 12.50
N ILE A 34 4.06 4.84 11.89
CA ILE A 34 2.84 5.49 11.41
C ILE A 34 2.03 5.86 12.64
N THR A 35 1.87 7.16 12.90
CA THR A 35 1.00 7.66 13.96
C THR A 35 -0.21 8.31 13.31
N CYS A 36 -1.40 7.79 13.58
CA CYS A 36 -2.63 8.45 13.17
C CYS A 36 -3.01 9.50 14.23
N VAL A 37 -3.00 10.77 13.87
CA VAL A 37 -3.48 11.86 14.73
C VAL A 37 -4.82 12.33 14.19
N ILE A 38 -5.90 11.98 14.89
CA ILE A 38 -7.24 12.51 14.61
C ILE A 38 -7.31 13.91 15.22
N ASN A 39 -7.10 14.96 14.40
CA ASN A 39 -7.38 16.34 14.81
C ASN A 39 -8.90 16.55 14.90
N SER A 40 -9.50 16.02 15.97
CA SER A 40 -10.81 16.44 16.41
C SER A 40 -10.65 17.82 17.06
N ASN A 41 -11.43 18.80 16.63
CA ASN A 41 -11.51 20.11 17.27
C ASN A 41 -12.17 20.00 18.64
N GLN A 42 -11.52 19.32 19.60
CA GLN A 42 -11.89 19.35 21.00
C GLN A 42 -10.65 19.60 21.84
N HIS A 43 -10.71 20.71 22.56
CA HIS A 43 -9.81 21.06 23.65
C HIS A 43 -9.62 19.85 24.57
N ASN A 44 -8.48 19.16 24.47
CA ASN A 44 -7.85 18.59 25.64
C ASN A 44 -6.33 18.51 25.45
N THR A 45 -5.66 19.17 26.37
CA THR A 45 -4.24 19.51 26.34
C THR A 45 -3.44 18.39 27.00
N GLU A 46 -3.18 17.30 26.28
CA GLU A 46 -2.08 16.39 26.62
C GLU A 46 -1.30 16.09 25.34
N ALA A 47 -0.44 17.03 24.98
CA ALA A 47 0.52 16.85 23.91
C ALA A 47 1.55 15.80 24.34
N MET A 48 1.32 14.55 23.95
CA MET A 48 2.36 13.53 23.97
C MET A 48 3.39 13.92 22.91
N SER A 49 4.45 14.61 23.35
CA SER A 49 5.56 15.03 22.52
C SER A 49 6.39 13.82 22.10
N LEU A 50 5.96 13.12 21.04
CA LEU A 50 6.89 12.26 20.31
C LEU A 50 7.83 13.18 19.53
N SER A 51 9.08 13.23 19.98
CA SER A 51 10.19 13.73 19.17
C SER A 51 10.45 12.73 18.04
N ILE A 52 9.65 12.83 16.98
CA ILE A 52 9.92 12.11 15.73
C ILE A 52 11.09 12.85 15.09
N SER A 53 12.27 12.23 15.11
CA SER A 53 13.36 12.60 14.21
C SER A 53 12.86 12.38 12.79
N VAL A 54 12.34 13.44 12.17
CA VAL A 54 11.93 13.43 10.76
C VAL A 54 13.19 13.18 9.95
N GLU A 55 13.41 11.93 9.57
CA GLU A 55 14.42 11.62 8.57
C GLU A 55 14.14 12.50 7.34
N LYS A 56 15.21 13.06 6.76
CA LYS A 56 15.06 13.95 5.61
C LYS A 56 14.40 13.17 4.47
N VAL A 57 13.20 13.59 4.11
CA VAL A 57 12.50 13.10 2.93
C VAL A 57 13.39 13.37 1.71
N ILE A 58 13.46 12.41 0.79
CA ILE A 58 14.24 12.57 -0.44
C ILE A 58 13.75 13.81 -1.22
N PRO A 59 14.65 14.61 -1.80
CA PRO A 59 14.24 15.78 -2.58
C PRO A 59 13.22 15.41 -3.67
N GLY A 60 12.05 16.05 -3.64
CA GLY A 60 10.97 15.83 -4.60
C GLY A 60 9.88 14.83 -4.18
N PHE A 61 10.05 14.09 -3.08
CA PHE A 61 8.96 13.30 -2.50
C PHE A 61 8.09 14.19 -1.59
N PRO A 62 6.75 14.08 -1.64
CA PRO A 62 5.87 14.93 -0.86
C PRO A 62 5.97 14.61 0.64
N GLU A 63 6.24 15.62 1.47
CA GLU A 63 6.23 15.49 2.93
C GLU A 63 4.82 15.31 3.51
N VAL A 64 3.80 15.82 2.80
CA VAL A 64 2.40 15.77 3.22
C VAL A 64 1.52 15.38 2.04
N ILE A 65 0.65 14.39 2.26
CA ILE A 65 -0.39 13.98 1.32
C ILE A 65 -1.73 14.46 1.85
N LYS A 66 -2.52 15.14 1.01
CA LYS A 66 -3.87 15.64 1.32
C LYS A 66 -4.82 15.22 0.20
N GLY A 67 -6.02 14.81 0.57
CA GLY A 67 -7.04 14.36 -0.37
C GLY A 67 -8.39 14.18 0.33
N GLN A 68 -9.45 14.03 -0.46
CA GLN A 68 -10.74 13.62 0.08
C GLN A 68 -10.68 12.16 0.49
N LEU A 69 -11.30 11.82 1.61
CA LEU A 69 -11.42 10.44 2.06
C LEU A 69 -12.57 9.75 1.33
N LEU A 70 -12.27 8.64 0.67
CA LEU A 70 -13.25 7.72 0.12
C LEU A 70 -13.31 6.48 1.01
N PHE A 71 -14.44 6.31 1.72
CA PHE A 71 -14.60 5.19 2.65
C PHE A 71 -15.14 3.95 1.93
N CYS A 72 -14.33 2.90 1.93
CA CYS A 72 -14.70 1.54 1.58
C CYS A 72 -14.98 0.77 2.87
N ASN A 73 -16.24 0.76 3.30
CA ASN A 73 -16.69 0.06 4.50
C ASN A 73 -16.81 -1.45 4.26
N ALA A 74 -15.68 -2.12 4.09
CA ALA A 74 -15.60 -3.56 3.92
C ALA A 74 -14.25 -4.12 4.40
N ASP A 75 -14.31 -5.18 5.18
CA ASP A 75 -13.18 -6.05 5.46
C ASP A 75 -13.03 -7.09 4.36
N ASN A 76 -11.83 -7.63 4.23
CA ASN A 76 -11.49 -8.67 3.27
C ASN A 76 -11.81 -8.28 1.82
N LEU A 77 -11.75 -6.99 1.49
CA LEU A 77 -11.93 -6.52 0.13
C LEU A 77 -10.87 -7.18 -0.76
N ASN A 78 -11.30 -8.10 -1.61
CA ASN A 78 -10.38 -8.90 -2.42
C ASN A 78 -10.03 -8.20 -3.73
N THR A 79 -9.05 -8.72 -4.45
CA THR A 79 -8.63 -8.17 -5.75
C THR A 79 -9.72 -8.20 -6.82
N ASP A 80 -10.77 -9.01 -6.66
CA ASP A 80 -11.90 -9.05 -7.60
C ASP A 80 -12.85 -7.89 -7.40
N ALA A 81 -13.09 -7.54 -6.14
CA ALA A 81 -13.84 -6.38 -5.75
C ALA A 81 -13.15 -5.09 -6.23
N ILE A 82 -11.80 -5.06 -6.24
CA ILE A 82 -11.00 -3.92 -6.70
C ILE A 82 -10.90 -3.85 -8.23
N TYR A 83 -10.67 -4.97 -8.91
CA TYR A 83 -10.54 -5.03 -10.36
C TYR A 83 -11.18 -6.33 -10.89
N PRO A 84 -12.32 -6.27 -11.60
CA PRO A 84 -13.07 -7.47 -11.95
C PRO A 84 -12.28 -8.49 -12.78
N GLY A 85 -12.40 -9.78 -12.44
CA GLY A 85 -11.65 -10.86 -13.07
C GLY A 85 -11.84 -10.95 -14.59
N LYS A 86 -13.02 -10.55 -15.10
CA LYS A 86 -13.36 -10.50 -16.53
C LYS A 86 -12.40 -9.66 -17.38
N TYR A 87 -11.70 -8.69 -16.79
CA TYR A 87 -10.77 -7.81 -17.49
C TYR A 87 -9.30 -8.26 -17.39
N THR A 88 -9.01 -9.34 -16.66
CA THR A 88 -7.62 -9.72 -16.32
C THR A 88 -6.81 -10.18 -17.53
N TYR A 89 -7.47 -10.80 -18.51
CA TYR A 89 -6.82 -11.38 -19.70
C TYR A 89 -7.06 -10.54 -20.96
N MET A 90 -7.46 -9.29 -20.79
CA MET A 90 -7.67 -8.34 -21.89
C MET A 90 -6.43 -7.46 -21.99
N ASP A 91 -5.39 -7.97 -22.65
CA ASP A 91 -4.06 -7.33 -22.73
C ASP A 91 -4.07 -5.96 -23.44
N GLU A 92 -5.13 -5.65 -24.18
CA GLU A 92 -5.31 -4.38 -24.88
C GLU A 92 -5.82 -3.25 -23.96
N LEU A 93 -6.20 -3.56 -22.71
CA LEU A 93 -6.68 -2.55 -21.77
C LEU A 93 -5.57 -1.60 -21.34
N THR A 94 -5.78 -0.32 -21.61
CA THR A 94 -4.89 0.75 -21.15
C THR A 94 -5.08 0.99 -19.64
N SER A 95 -4.17 1.74 -19.02
CA SER A 95 -4.32 2.16 -17.61
C SER A 95 -5.56 3.02 -17.42
N GLU A 96 -5.91 3.83 -18.42
CA GLU A 96 -7.10 4.65 -18.44
C GLU A 96 -8.37 3.81 -18.53
N ASP A 97 -8.34 2.67 -19.22
CA ASP A 97 -9.46 1.73 -19.25
C ASP A 97 -9.59 0.97 -17.94
N MET A 98 -8.46 0.56 -17.34
CA MET A 98 -8.43 -0.03 -16.00
C MET A 98 -8.99 0.92 -14.94
N ALA A 99 -8.73 2.22 -15.04
CA ALA A 99 -9.29 3.23 -14.16
C ALA A 99 -10.83 3.27 -14.19
N LYS A 100 -11.45 3.07 -15.36
CA LYS A 100 -12.91 3.12 -15.53
C LYS A 100 -13.64 1.95 -14.86
N VAL A 101 -12.94 0.84 -14.66
CA VAL A 101 -13.48 -0.40 -14.05
C VAL A 101 -12.99 -0.60 -12.61
N ALA A 102 -12.26 0.38 -12.06
CA ALA A 102 -11.79 0.33 -10.69
C ALA A 102 -12.97 0.24 -9.71
N MET A 103 -12.89 -0.74 -8.82
CA MET A 103 -13.87 -1.09 -7.80
C MET A 103 -15.28 -1.42 -8.31
N GLU A 104 -15.45 -1.74 -9.59
CA GLU A 104 -16.78 -1.98 -10.20
C GLU A 104 -17.58 -3.08 -9.49
N ASN A 105 -16.91 -4.16 -9.06
CA ASN A 105 -17.56 -5.28 -8.36
C ASN A 105 -17.90 -4.94 -6.89
N TYR A 106 -17.30 -3.90 -6.32
CA TYR A 106 -17.60 -3.40 -4.97
C TYR A 106 -18.68 -2.30 -5.02
N ASP A 107 -18.42 -1.23 -5.76
CA ASP A 107 -19.32 -0.11 -5.99
C ASP A 107 -19.23 0.33 -7.46
N PRO A 108 -20.26 0.02 -8.28
CA PRO A 108 -20.31 0.44 -9.68
C PRO A 108 -20.26 1.97 -9.91
N LYS A 109 -20.48 2.77 -8.87
CA LYS A 109 -20.38 4.24 -8.94
C LYS A 109 -18.99 4.75 -8.60
N PHE A 110 -18.09 3.91 -8.08
CA PHE A 110 -16.77 4.31 -7.60
C PHE A 110 -15.97 5.10 -8.63
N ALA A 111 -15.85 4.56 -9.86
CA ALA A 111 -15.10 5.19 -10.94
C ALA A 111 -15.65 6.58 -11.36
N LYS A 112 -16.88 6.92 -10.96
CA LYS A 112 -17.49 8.24 -11.24
C LYS A 112 -17.31 9.24 -10.10
N ILE A 113 -17.07 8.76 -8.88
CA ILE A 113 -16.92 9.61 -7.69
C ILE A 113 -15.45 9.88 -7.37
N VAL A 114 -14.54 8.96 -7.74
CA VAL A 114 -13.12 9.11 -7.47
C VAL A 114 -12.53 10.23 -8.31
N THR A 115 -11.70 11.04 -7.68
CA THR A 115 -10.98 12.14 -8.31
C THR A 115 -9.49 12.04 -8.01
N LYS A 116 -8.68 12.68 -8.86
CA LYS A 116 -7.23 12.69 -8.69
C LYS A 116 -6.85 13.37 -7.38
N GLY A 117 -6.13 12.63 -6.53
CA GLY A 117 -5.69 13.11 -5.21
C GLY A 117 -6.41 12.44 -4.05
N ASP A 118 -7.45 11.65 -4.32
CA ASP A 118 -8.23 11.01 -3.26
C ASP A 118 -7.45 9.95 -2.50
N ILE A 119 -7.87 9.77 -1.24
CA ILE A 119 -7.32 8.79 -0.32
C ILE A 119 -8.41 7.73 -0.08
N LEU A 120 -8.12 6.50 -0.47
CA LEU A 120 -9.02 5.38 -0.24
C LEU A 120 -8.81 4.83 1.16
N VAL A 121 -9.89 4.69 1.94
CA VAL A 121 -9.85 4.13 3.30
C VAL A 121 -10.60 2.81 3.29
N GLY A 122 -9.91 1.70 3.53
CA GLY A 122 -10.48 0.35 3.60
C GLY A 122 -10.41 -0.27 5.00
N GLY A 123 -11.09 -1.40 5.18
CA GLY A 123 -11.06 -2.18 6.42
C GLY A 123 -9.81 -3.07 6.56
N PHE A 124 -9.95 -4.20 7.24
CA PHE A 124 -8.88 -5.17 7.44
C PHE A 124 -8.71 -6.12 6.25
N ASN A 125 -7.49 -6.62 6.04
CA ASN A 125 -7.13 -7.57 4.98
C ASN A 125 -7.49 -7.08 3.56
N PHE A 126 -7.20 -5.82 3.28
CA PHE A 126 -7.44 -5.17 1.99
C PHE A 126 -6.56 -5.77 0.88
N GLY A 127 -7.14 -5.96 -0.31
CA GLY A 127 -6.47 -6.52 -1.48
C GLY A 127 -6.20 -8.02 -1.36
N SER A 128 -7.01 -8.76 -0.62
CA SER A 128 -6.85 -10.21 -0.45
C SER A 128 -7.17 -11.01 -1.74
N GLY A 129 -6.88 -12.31 -1.73
CA GLY A 129 -7.22 -13.22 -2.84
C GLY A 129 -6.13 -13.33 -3.91
N SER A 130 -6.54 -13.37 -5.18
CA SER A 130 -5.64 -13.63 -6.31
C SER A 130 -4.54 -12.58 -6.47
N SER A 131 -3.36 -12.98 -6.97
CA SER A 131 -2.21 -12.10 -7.24
C SER A 131 -2.40 -11.27 -8.52
N ARG A 132 -3.49 -10.51 -8.62
CA ARG A 132 -3.71 -9.56 -9.72
C ARG A 132 -2.99 -8.25 -9.44
N GLU A 133 -2.03 -7.92 -10.29
CA GLU A 133 -1.31 -6.65 -10.22
C GLU A 133 -2.19 -5.47 -10.66
N GLN A 134 -3.10 -5.74 -11.60
CA GLN A 134 -4.06 -4.78 -12.16
C GLN A 134 -4.93 -4.10 -11.09
N ALA A 135 -5.15 -4.74 -9.94
CA ALA A 135 -5.87 -4.12 -8.82
C ALA A 135 -5.15 -2.85 -8.31
N ALA A 136 -3.83 -2.89 -8.16
CA ALA A 136 -3.05 -1.72 -7.76
C ALA A 136 -2.95 -0.69 -8.90
N THR A 137 -2.76 -1.17 -10.13
CA THR A 137 -2.70 -0.32 -11.33
C THR A 137 -4.00 0.48 -11.52
N ALA A 138 -5.16 -0.17 -11.38
CA ALA A 138 -6.47 0.45 -11.55
C ALA A 138 -6.72 1.55 -10.50
N LEU A 139 -6.40 1.29 -9.23
CA LEU A 139 -6.51 2.30 -8.16
C LEU A 139 -5.58 3.49 -8.41
N LYS A 140 -4.34 3.22 -8.83
CA LYS A 140 -3.40 4.29 -9.16
C LYS A 140 -3.88 5.12 -10.34
N ALA A 141 -4.39 4.46 -11.39
CA ALA A 141 -4.84 5.10 -12.62
C ALA A 141 -6.14 5.91 -12.43
N CYS A 142 -7.05 5.49 -11.55
CA CYS A 142 -8.27 6.25 -11.25
C CYS A 142 -8.02 7.47 -10.34
N GLY A 143 -6.78 7.68 -9.88
CA GLY A 143 -6.36 8.89 -9.19
C GLY A 143 -6.20 8.74 -7.68
N VAL A 144 -6.34 7.53 -7.14
CA VAL A 144 -6.04 7.25 -5.73
C VAL A 144 -4.55 7.46 -5.49
N THR A 145 -4.23 8.35 -4.55
CA THR A 145 -2.84 8.69 -4.23
C THR A 145 -2.30 7.82 -3.11
N LEU A 146 -3.17 7.43 -2.18
CA LEU A 146 -2.85 6.67 -0.99
C LEU A 146 -4.03 5.74 -0.65
N VAL A 147 -3.73 4.50 -0.28
CA VAL A 147 -4.68 3.59 0.36
C VAL A 147 -4.31 3.49 1.84
N LEU A 148 -5.26 3.80 2.71
CA LEU A 148 -5.19 3.59 4.16
C LEU A 148 -6.07 2.37 4.49
N ALA A 149 -5.57 1.41 5.25
CA ALA A 149 -6.37 0.26 5.65
C ALA A 149 -5.97 -0.27 7.03
N GLY A 150 -6.85 -1.03 7.68
CA GLY A 150 -6.53 -1.70 8.93
C GLY A 150 -5.36 -2.70 8.77
N SER A 151 -5.37 -3.44 7.66
CA SER A 151 -4.26 -4.27 7.22
C SER A 151 -4.38 -4.59 5.73
N PHE A 152 -3.28 -5.00 5.09
CA PHE A 152 -3.27 -5.42 3.68
C PHE A 152 -2.84 -6.87 3.53
N SER A 153 -3.24 -7.50 2.43
CA SER A 153 -2.63 -8.75 2.01
C SER A 153 -1.17 -8.50 1.56
N GLU A 154 -0.26 -9.41 1.89
CA GLU A 154 1.16 -9.30 1.51
C GLU A 154 1.36 -9.20 -0.01
N THR A 155 0.52 -9.91 -0.77
CA THR A 155 0.56 -9.88 -2.23
C THR A 155 0.16 -8.50 -2.76
N PHE A 156 -0.90 -7.89 -2.20
CA PHE A 156 -1.32 -6.56 -2.60
C PHE A 156 -0.31 -5.48 -2.21
N LYS A 157 0.33 -5.59 -1.03
CA LYS A 157 1.40 -4.66 -0.62
C LYS A 157 2.54 -4.63 -1.63
N ARG A 158 3.03 -5.81 -2.02
CA ARG A 158 4.10 -5.92 -3.03
C ARG A 158 3.67 -5.31 -4.37
N ASN A 159 2.47 -5.63 -4.85
CA ASN A 159 1.97 -5.10 -6.11
C ASN A 159 1.80 -3.58 -6.06
N SER A 160 1.33 -3.05 -4.93
CA SER A 160 1.16 -1.60 -4.73
C SER A 160 2.49 -0.86 -4.79
N ILE A 161 3.54 -1.38 -4.13
CA ILE A 161 4.89 -0.84 -4.21
C ILE A 161 5.40 -0.86 -5.66
N ASN A 162 5.25 -1.99 -6.37
CA ASN A 162 5.67 -2.12 -7.76
C ASN A 162 4.97 -1.13 -8.71
N ASN A 163 3.73 -0.74 -8.38
CA ASN A 163 2.92 0.19 -9.17
C ASN A 163 2.95 1.64 -8.65
N ALA A 164 3.82 1.96 -7.68
CA ALA A 164 3.90 3.27 -7.05
C ALA A 164 2.56 3.76 -6.44
N LEU A 165 1.78 2.82 -5.90
CA LEU A 165 0.60 3.08 -5.08
C LEU A 165 1.01 3.00 -3.60
N LEU A 166 0.89 4.11 -2.88
CA LEU A 166 1.22 4.16 -1.47
C LEU A 166 0.14 3.43 -0.65
N CYS A 167 0.59 2.62 0.31
CA CYS A 167 -0.26 1.92 1.26
C CYS A 167 0.21 2.26 2.68
N LEU A 168 -0.72 2.63 3.56
CA LEU A 168 -0.46 2.85 4.97
C LEU A 168 -1.38 1.96 5.80
N GLU A 169 -0.78 1.18 6.69
CA GLU A 169 -1.52 0.36 7.66
C GLU A 169 -1.83 1.21 8.90
N ALA A 170 -3.07 1.14 9.36
CA ALA A 170 -3.53 1.73 10.61
C ALA A 170 -4.23 0.62 11.43
N PRO A 171 -3.49 -0.18 12.22
CA PRO A 171 -4.04 -1.34 12.92
C PRO A 171 -5.16 -1.02 13.93
N GLU A 172 -5.29 0.24 14.33
CA GLU A 172 -6.28 0.76 15.29
C GLU A 172 -7.56 1.32 14.60
N LEU A 173 -7.75 1.04 13.31
CA LEU A 173 -8.87 1.57 12.50
C LEU A 173 -10.25 1.29 13.12
#